data_AF-A0A349G6X4-F1
#
_entry.id   AF-A0A349G6X4-F1
#
_cell.length_a   1.000
_cell.length_b   1.000
_cell.length_c   1.000
_cell.angle_alpha   90.00
_cell.angle_beta   90.00
_cell.angle_gamma   90.00
#
_symmetry.space_group_name_H-M   'P 1'
#
loop_
_entity.id
_entity.type
_entity.pdbx_description
1 polymer ?
#
loop_
_entity_poly.entity_id
_entity_poly.type
_entity_poly.pdbx_seq_one_letter_code
_entity_poly.pdbx_strand_id
1 'polypeptide(L)'
;ALITSEKQMVEKLKVSSSIVDALKNEGFSVLKELQDKTENNSKASKEVAKIIVETSDSVKQIETASVMIQTIADQTNLLALNAAIEAARAGEAGRGFAVVADEIRKLAEQSNRFASEISDIIINLTRKTDIAVKSMDSSLAVSALQIESLSQTQSKFDGIAGAIEDVKEIIISLNQTSDMMLDKKSQIIEIIEHLAAISEENAASTEEVSASVEQQNASMNQIASASESLAKLAEDMQRNINRFKL
;
A
#
# COMPACT_ATOMS: atom_id res chain seq x y z
N ALA A 1 23.66 -29.71 -0.07
CA ALA A 1 23.84 -28.43 -0.78
C ALA A 1 22.50 -27.80 -1.14
N LEU A 2 21.69 -28.41 -2.01
CA LEU A 2 20.42 -27.84 -2.48
C LEU A 2 19.40 -27.58 -1.37
N ILE A 3 19.12 -28.56 -0.49
CA ILE A 3 18.14 -28.39 0.61
C ILE A 3 18.61 -27.34 1.64
N THR A 4 19.92 -27.27 1.91
CA THR A 4 20.49 -26.23 2.76
C THR A 4 20.31 -24.83 2.15
N SER A 5 20.46 -24.73 0.83
CA SER A 5 20.21 -23.48 0.10
C SER A 5 18.73 -23.12 0.09
N GLU A 6 17.83 -24.09 -0.02
CA GLU A 6 16.38 -23.89 0.07
C GLU A 6 15.98 -23.33 1.45
N LYS A 7 16.44 -23.95 2.55
CA LYS A 7 16.18 -23.45 3.91
C LYS A 7 16.67 -22.00 4.10
N GLN A 8 17.83 -21.65 3.53
CA GLN A 8 18.31 -20.27 3.55
C GLN A 8 17.41 -19.30 2.77
N MET A 9 16.83 -19.73 1.64
CA MET A 9 15.87 -18.90 0.90
C MET A 9 14.57 -18.71 1.68
N VAL A 10 14.06 -19.78 2.32
CA VAL A 10 12.85 -19.72 3.14
C VAL A 10 13.04 -18.77 4.33
N GLU A 11 14.19 -18.82 5.01
CA GLU A 11 14.50 -17.85 6.08
C GLU A 11 14.59 -16.41 5.55
N LYS A 12 15.21 -16.18 4.39
CA LYS A 12 15.20 -14.85 3.75
C LYS A 12 13.78 -14.37 3.43
N LEU A 13 12.93 -15.27 2.92
CA LEU A 13 11.51 -14.99 2.63
C LEU A 13 10.75 -14.61 3.90
N LYS A 14 10.98 -15.34 5.00
CA LYS A 14 10.39 -15.05 6.31
C LYS A 14 10.80 -13.68 6.83
N VAL A 15 12.09 -13.35 6.78
CA VAL A 15 12.59 -12.02 7.19
C VAL A 15 11.98 -10.93 6.30
N SER A 16 11.97 -11.12 4.99
CA SER A 16 11.38 -10.17 4.04
C SER A 16 9.89 -9.96 4.31
N SER A 17 9.12 -11.04 4.51
CA SER A 17 7.70 -10.97 4.84
C SER A 17 7.44 -10.21 6.14
N SER A 18 8.25 -10.41 7.17
CA SER A 18 8.14 -9.66 8.43
C SER A 18 8.45 -8.18 8.26
N ILE A 19 9.43 -7.83 7.42
CA ILE A 19 9.74 -6.42 7.11
C ILE A 19 8.57 -5.75 6.39
N VAL A 20 7.99 -6.42 5.38
CA VAL A 20 6.84 -5.89 4.65
C VAL A 20 5.63 -5.73 5.59
N ASP A 21 5.41 -6.67 6.51
CA ASP A 21 4.34 -6.56 7.53
C ASP A 21 4.55 -5.36 8.47
N ALA A 22 5.79 -5.13 8.92
CA ALA A 22 6.14 -3.97 9.72
C ALA A 22 5.90 -2.65 8.97
N LEU A 23 6.41 -2.54 7.74
CA LEU A 23 6.20 -1.36 6.88
C LEU A 23 4.72 -1.11 6.59
N LYS A 24 3.94 -2.18 6.39
CA LYS A 24 2.49 -2.11 6.23
C LYS A 24 1.82 -1.55 7.48
N ASN A 25 2.19 -2.03 8.67
CA ASN A 25 1.63 -1.55 9.94
C ASN A 25 1.98 -0.08 10.20
N GLU A 26 3.21 0.34 9.94
CA GLU A 26 3.62 1.74 9.98
C GLU A 26 2.81 2.58 9.00
N GLY A 27 2.65 2.11 7.76
CA GLY A 27 1.82 2.76 6.73
C GLY A 27 0.37 2.95 7.16
N PHE A 28 -0.25 1.95 7.80
CA PHE A 28 -1.59 2.08 8.37
C PHE A 28 -1.68 3.14 9.46
N SER A 29 -0.69 3.20 10.35
CA SER A 29 -0.64 4.22 11.41
C SER A 29 -0.58 5.62 10.81
N VAL A 30 0.29 5.81 9.80
CA VAL A 30 0.43 7.10 9.10
C VAL A 30 -0.85 7.47 8.35
N LEU A 31 -1.51 6.51 7.68
CA LEU A 31 -2.78 6.75 7.00
C LEU A 31 -3.89 7.17 7.96
N LYS A 32 -3.98 6.53 9.12
CA LYS A 32 -4.96 6.88 10.14
C LYS A 32 -4.74 8.29 10.68
N GLU A 33 -3.48 8.64 10.99
CA GLU A 33 -3.13 9.99 11.41
C GLU A 33 -3.45 11.03 10.32
N LEU A 34 -3.19 10.69 9.05
CA LEU A 34 -3.50 11.56 7.92
C LEU A 34 -5.00 11.74 7.72
N GLN A 35 -5.80 10.71 7.96
CA GLN A 35 -7.26 10.77 7.95
C GLN A 35 -7.78 11.73 9.03
N ASP A 36 -7.31 11.58 10.27
CA ASP A 36 -7.69 12.46 11.39
C ASP A 36 -7.31 13.92 11.12
N LYS A 37 -6.09 14.16 10.60
CA LYS A 37 -5.62 15.49 10.20
C LYS A 37 -6.46 16.09 9.06
N THR A 38 -6.86 15.28 8.08
CA THR A 38 -7.70 15.72 6.96
C THR A 38 -9.10 16.09 7.44
N GLU A 39 -9.68 15.32 8.36
CA GLU A 39 -10.99 15.64 8.95
C GLU A 39 -10.95 16.93 9.77
N ASN A 40 -9.91 17.11 10.58
CA ASN A 40 -9.70 18.34 11.34
C ASN A 40 -9.50 19.56 10.42
N ASN A 41 -8.74 19.40 9.33
CA ASN A 41 -8.58 20.45 8.32
C ASN A 41 -9.92 20.79 7.62
N SER A 42 -10.75 19.79 7.34
CA SER A 42 -12.10 19.99 6.78
C SER A 42 -12.98 20.78 7.75
N LYS A 43 -12.97 20.44 9.04
CA LYS A 43 -13.69 21.18 10.10
C LYS A 43 -13.22 22.63 10.20
N ALA A 44 -11.91 22.86 10.25
CA ALA A 44 -11.34 24.20 10.29
C ALA A 44 -11.72 25.03 9.04
N SER A 45 -11.66 24.42 7.86
CA SER A 45 -12.04 25.09 6.60
C SER A 45 -13.52 25.48 6.57
N LYS A 46 -14.41 24.63 7.11
CA LYS A 46 -15.84 24.95 7.25
C LYS A 46 -16.07 26.13 8.19
N GLU A 47 -15.34 26.21 9.29
CA GLU A 47 -15.44 27.35 10.21
C GLU A 47 -14.96 28.65 9.56
N VAL A 48 -13.85 28.61 8.82
CA VAL A 48 -13.38 29.78 8.06
C VAL A 48 -14.39 30.19 6.99
N ALA A 49 -15.00 29.25 6.27
CA ALA A 49 -16.06 29.54 5.31
C ALA A 49 -17.25 30.25 5.97
N LYS A 50 -17.67 29.81 7.16
CA LYS A 50 -18.73 30.45 7.94
C LYS A 50 -18.35 31.90 8.33
N ILE A 51 -17.14 32.11 8.84
CA ILE A 51 -16.65 33.46 9.21
C ILE A 51 -16.63 34.39 7.99
N ILE A 52 -16.26 33.89 6.81
CA ILE A 52 -16.27 34.68 5.57
C ILE A 52 -17.70 35.10 5.19
N VAL A 53 -18.68 34.22 5.34
CA VAL A 53 -20.10 34.54 5.10
C VAL A 53 -20.59 35.61 6.09
N GLU A 54 -20.31 35.44 7.39
CA GLU A 54 -20.67 36.44 8.42
C GLU A 54 -19.99 37.80 8.17
N THR A 55 -18.76 37.78 7.65
CA THR A 55 -18.04 38.99 7.24
C THR A 55 -18.71 39.66 6.04
N SER A 56 -19.14 38.90 5.04
CA SER A 56 -19.87 39.41 3.87
C SER A 56 -21.18 40.09 4.28
N ASP A 57 -21.93 39.48 5.21
CA ASP A 57 -23.16 40.08 5.76
C ASP A 57 -22.87 41.38 6.53
N SER A 58 -21.78 41.40 7.30
CA SER A 58 -21.35 42.61 8.02
C SER A 58 -20.97 43.74 7.05
N VAL A 59 -20.29 43.43 5.94
CA VAL A 59 -19.96 44.42 4.90
C VAL A 59 -21.23 45.03 4.30
N LYS A 60 -22.27 44.23 4.06
CA LYS A 60 -23.57 44.70 3.56
C LYS A 60 -24.30 45.61 4.55
N GLN A 61 -24.18 45.35 5.85
CA GLN A 61 -24.71 46.24 6.88
C GLN A 61 -23.98 47.59 6.90
N ILE A 62 -22.65 47.58 6.76
CA ILE A 62 -21.85 48.81 6.67
C ILE A 62 -22.20 49.60 5.40
N GLU A 63 -22.46 48.92 4.28
CA GLU A 63 -22.93 49.56 3.04
C GLU A 63 -24.22 50.34 3.27
N THR A 64 -25.20 49.70 3.91
CA THR A 64 -26.49 50.32 4.23
C THR A 64 -26.32 51.54 5.14
N ALA A 65 -25.44 51.44 6.14
CA ALA A 65 -25.13 52.56 7.05
C ALA A 65 -24.42 53.71 6.32
N SER A 66 -23.47 53.40 5.42
CA SER A 66 -22.75 54.39 4.60
C SER A 66 -23.71 55.18 3.70
N VAL A 67 -24.65 54.49 3.03
CA VAL A 67 -25.70 55.12 2.21
C VAL A 67 -26.61 56.01 3.06
N MET A 68 -26.93 55.60 4.29
CA MET A 68 -27.73 56.42 5.20
C MET A 68 -26.98 57.68 5.64
N ILE A 69 -25.68 57.59 5.95
CA ILE A 69 -24.84 58.75 6.28
C ILE A 69 -24.76 59.72 5.11
N GLN A 70 -24.56 59.23 3.89
CA GLN A 70 -24.59 60.04 2.67
C GLN A 70 -25.93 60.78 2.55
N THR A 71 -27.05 60.09 2.74
CA THR A 71 -28.39 60.70 2.68
C THR A 71 -28.58 61.79 3.75
N ILE A 72 -28.12 61.55 4.99
CA ILE A 72 -28.19 62.53 6.08
C ILE A 72 -27.32 63.75 5.77
N ALA A 73 -26.12 63.53 5.25
CA ALA A 73 -25.21 64.60 4.88
C ALA A 73 -25.76 65.43 3.72
N ASP A 74 -26.37 64.82 2.70
CA ASP A 74 -27.08 65.53 1.62
C ASP A 74 -28.25 66.39 2.16
N GLN A 75 -29.06 65.83 3.07
CA GLN A 75 -30.16 66.58 3.71
C GLN A 75 -29.63 67.74 4.57
N THR A 76 -28.56 67.51 5.33
CA THR A 76 -27.93 68.52 6.18
C THR A 76 -27.33 69.64 5.33
N ASN A 77 -26.71 69.30 4.20
CA ASN A 77 -26.18 70.25 3.24
C ASN A 77 -27.30 71.15 2.67
N LEU A 78 -28.44 70.56 2.32
CA LEU A 78 -29.61 71.29 1.81
C LEU A 78 -30.26 72.18 2.88
N LEU A 79 -30.35 71.70 4.13
CA LEU A 79 -30.80 72.50 5.28
C LEU A 79 -29.87 73.68 5.56
N ALA A 80 -28.56 73.45 5.54
CA ALA A 80 -27.54 74.47 5.74
C ALA A 80 -27.58 75.53 4.63
N LEU A 81 -27.79 75.12 3.37
CA LEU A 81 -27.98 76.03 2.25
C LEU A 81 -29.22 76.92 2.43
N ASN A 82 -30.36 76.32 2.81
CA ASN A 82 -31.58 77.08 3.08
C ASN A 82 -31.40 78.06 4.25
N ALA A 83 -30.70 77.66 5.31
CA ALA A 83 -30.39 78.53 6.43
C ALA A 83 -29.44 79.68 6.04
N ALA A 84 -28.45 79.43 5.18
CA ALA A 84 -27.57 80.47 4.65
C ALA A 84 -28.33 81.49 3.78
N ILE A 85 -29.30 81.03 2.98
CA ILE A 85 -30.18 81.89 2.17
C ILE A 85 -31.03 82.78 3.09
N GLU A 86 -31.66 82.22 4.11
CA GLU A 86 -32.53 82.99 5.02
C GLU A 86 -31.71 83.96 5.91
N ALA A 87 -30.51 83.56 6.32
CA ALA A 87 -29.57 84.43 7.02
C ALA A 87 -29.11 85.62 6.16
N ALA A 88 -28.86 85.41 4.87
CA ALA A 88 -28.56 86.49 3.92
C ALA A 88 -29.77 87.42 3.73
N ARG A 89 -30.98 86.87 3.77
CA ARG A 89 -32.24 87.63 3.65
C ARG A 89 -32.52 88.54 4.86
N ALA A 90 -32.08 88.14 6.05
CA ALA A 90 -32.17 88.93 7.28
C ALA A 90 -31.11 90.07 7.38
N GLY A 91 -30.21 90.20 6.40
CA GLY A 91 -29.22 91.28 6.35
C GLY A 91 -28.24 91.27 7.53
N GLU A 92 -27.97 92.43 8.12
CA GLU A 92 -27.02 92.59 9.24
C GLU A 92 -27.40 91.74 10.48
N ALA A 93 -28.70 91.51 10.72
CA ALA A 93 -29.16 90.70 11.85
C ALA A 93 -28.90 89.20 11.69
N GLY A 94 -28.74 88.72 10.44
CA GLY A 94 -28.51 87.30 10.11
C GLY A 94 -27.02 86.92 10.00
N ARG A 95 -26.11 87.88 10.14
CA ARG A 95 -24.68 87.69 9.83
C ARG A 95 -24.00 86.58 10.65
N GLY A 96 -24.36 86.44 11.93
CA GLY A 96 -23.89 85.34 12.79
C GLY A 96 -24.46 83.98 12.39
N PHE A 97 -25.73 83.92 11.99
CA PHE A 97 -26.37 82.69 11.51
C PHE A 97 -25.81 82.24 10.15
N ALA A 98 -25.43 83.18 9.27
CA ALA A 98 -24.81 82.87 7.99
C ALA A 98 -23.47 82.14 8.15
N VAL A 99 -22.65 82.52 9.13
CA VAL A 99 -21.37 81.86 9.42
C VAL A 99 -21.60 80.43 9.91
N VAL A 100 -22.56 80.24 10.82
CA VAL A 100 -22.91 78.90 11.33
C VAL A 100 -23.45 78.01 10.21
N ALA A 101 -24.31 78.54 9.34
CA ALA A 101 -24.87 77.81 8.21
C ALA A 101 -23.78 77.36 7.21
N ASP A 102 -22.80 78.23 6.89
CA ASP A 102 -21.69 77.85 6.00
C ASP A 102 -20.75 76.81 6.64
N GLU A 103 -20.58 76.83 7.97
CA GLU A 103 -19.80 75.80 8.68
C GLU A 103 -20.51 74.44 8.70
N ILE A 104 -21.83 74.43 8.93
CA ILE A 104 -22.65 73.20 8.82
C ILE A 104 -22.60 72.66 7.39
N ARG A 105 -22.66 73.53 6.38
CA ARG A 105 -22.54 73.14 4.96
C ARG A 105 -21.22 72.44 4.67
N LYS A 106 -20.10 73.00 5.14
CA LYS A 106 -18.77 72.39 4.98
C LYS A 106 -18.67 71.02 5.68
N LEU A 107 -19.22 70.89 6.89
CA LEU A 107 -19.26 69.62 7.60
C LEU A 107 -20.10 68.56 6.86
N ALA A 108 -21.21 68.97 6.25
CA ALA A 108 -22.04 68.10 5.42
C ALA A 108 -21.31 67.64 4.15
N GLU A 109 -20.64 68.56 3.43
CA GLU A 109 -19.80 68.23 2.27
C GLU A 109 -18.64 67.29 2.63
N GLN A 110 -17.98 67.51 3.78
CA GLN A 110 -16.95 66.61 4.29
C GLN A 110 -17.52 65.22 4.64
N SER A 111 -18.70 65.17 5.25
CA SER A 111 -19.37 63.91 5.59
C SER A 111 -19.71 63.09 4.35
N ASN A 112 -20.20 63.74 3.28
CA ASN A 112 -20.42 63.13 1.98
C ASN A 112 -19.12 62.55 1.38
N ARG A 113 -18.02 63.30 1.45
CA ARG A 113 -16.74 62.81 0.94
C ARG A 113 -16.29 61.55 1.68
N PHE A 114 -16.38 61.53 3.00
CA PHE A 114 -16.02 60.35 3.80
C PHE A 114 -16.96 59.16 3.54
N ALA A 115 -18.26 59.40 3.38
CA ALA A 115 -19.21 58.35 3.04
C ALA A 115 -18.90 57.72 1.67
N SER A 116 -18.52 58.54 0.67
CA SER A 116 -18.06 58.05 -0.64
C SER A 116 -16.77 57.21 -0.54
N GLU A 117 -15.77 57.67 0.24
CA GLU A 117 -14.53 56.91 0.46
C GLU A 117 -14.81 55.56 1.14
N ILE A 118 -15.74 55.52 2.11
CA ILE A 118 -16.20 54.29 2.75
C ILE A 118 -16.87 53.36 1.73
N SER A 119 -17.70 53.89 0.83
CA SER A 119 -18.34 53.10 -0.24
C SER A 119 -17.32 52.40 -1.12
N ASP A 120 -16.24 53.08 -1.52
CA ASP A 120 -15.17 52.47 -2.32
C ASP A 120 -14.45 51.33 -1.59
N ILE A 121 -14.22 51.48 -0.27
CA ILE A 121 -13.65 50.44 0.58
C ILE A 121 -14.58 49.22 0.64
N ILE A 122 -15.89 49.44 0.78
CA ILE A 122 -16.91 48.39 0.85
C ILE A 122 -16.98 47.59 -0.46
N ILE A 123 -16.93 48.25 -1.62
CA ILE A 123 -16.89 47.58 -2.92
C ILE A 123 -15.67 46.64 -3.01
N ASN A 124 -14.51 47.11 -2.55
CA ASN A 124 -13.29 46.29 -2.56
C ASN A 124 -13.38 45.13 -1.56
N LEU A 125 -13.92 45.37 -0.36
CA LEU A 125 -14.14 44.32 0.64
C LEU A 125 -15.10 43.24 0.14
N THR A 126 -16.22 43.63 -0.47
CA THR A 126 -17.21 42.73 -1.07
C THR A 126 -16.56 41.82 -2.11
N ARG A 127 -15.81 42.42 -3.05
CA ARG A 127 -15.08 41.64 -4.07
C ARG A 127 -14.08 40.65 -3.45
N LYS A 128 -13.37 41.05 -2.38
CA LYS A 128 -12.44 40.16 -1.68
C LYS A 128 -13.15 39.03 -0.94
N THR A 129 -14.31 39.30 -0.35
CA THR A 129 -15.13 38.27 0.32
C THR A 129 -15.65 37.26 -0.69
N ASP A 130 -16.14 37.70 -1.86
CA ASP A 130 -16.57 36.81 -2.94
C ASP A 130 -15.47 35.87 -3.43
N ILE A 131 -14.25 36.40 -3.58
CA ILE A 131 -13.07 35.59 -3.94
C ILE A 131 -12.78 34.57 -2.84
N ALA A 132 -12.82 34.99 -1.57
CA ALA A 132 -12.57 34.12 -0.43
C ALA A 132 -13.60 32.99 -0.32
N VAL A 133 -14.89 33.26 -0.57
CA VAL A 133 -15.95 32.23 -0.64
C VAL A 133 -15.62 31.20 -1.71
N LYS A 134 -15.34 31.63 -2.95
CA LYS A 134 -15.01 30.71 -4.06
C LYS A 134 -13.76 29.86 -3.75
N SER A 135 -12.73 30.45 -3.14
CA SER A 135 -11.54 29.72 -2.72
C SER A 135 -11.82 28.69 -1.62
N MET A 136 -12.74 28.99 -0.69
CA MET A 136 -13.16 28.04 0.33
C MET A 136 -14.00 26.90 -0.24
N ASP A 137 -14.92 27.18 -1.16
CA ASP A 137 -15.69 26.14 -1.85
C ASP A 137 -14.76 25.15 -2.57
N SER A 138 -13.76 25.68 -3.30
CA SER A 138 -12.74 24.85 -3.94
C SER A 138 -11.92 24.05 -2.93
N SER A 139 -11.52 24.65 -1.80
CA SER A 139 -10.77 23.97 -0.74
C SER A 139 -11.57 22.83 -0.10
N LEU A 140 -12.86 23.05 0.15
CA LEU A 140 -13.77 22.04 0.69
C LEU A 140 -14.00 20.89 -0.29
N ALA A 141 -14.14 21.19 -1.59
CA ALA A 141 -14.25 20.17 -2.63
C ALA A 141 -12.98 19.30 -2.73
N VAL A 142 -11.79 19.92 -2.71
CA VAL A 142 -10.51 19.18 -2.71
C VAL A 142 -10.36 18.34 -1.44
N SER A 143 -10.74 18.87 -0.28
CA SER A 143 -10.71 18.13 0.98
C SER A 143 -11.62 16.90 0.95
N ALA A 144 -12.79 16.97 0.30
CA ALA A 144 -13.67 15.81 0.12
C ALA A 144 -13.04 14.72 -0.76
N LEU A 145 -12.44 15.11 -1.90
CA LEU A 145 -11.70 14.18 -2.77
C LEU A 145 -10.50 13.54 -2.07
N GLN A 146 -9.84 14.29 -1.19
CA GLN A 146 -8.73 13.77 -0.37
C GLN A 146 -9.21 12.68 0.60
N ILE A 147 -10.38 12.86 1.24
CA ILE A 147 -10.97 11.83 2.12
C ILE A 147 -11.29 10.55 1.33
N GLU A 148 -11.84 10.68 0.12
CA GLU A 148 -12.11 9.53 -0.75
C GLU A 148 -10.81 8.81 -1.15
N SER A 149 -9.78 9.56 -1.54
CA SER A 149 -8.46 9.01 -1.92
C SER A 149 -7.79 8.28 -0.75
N LEU A 150 -7.94 8.80 0.48
CA LEU A 150 -7.45 8.14 1.69
C LEU A 150 -8.18 6.82 1.94
N SER A 151 -9.50 6.79 1.77
CA SER A 151 -10.30 5.57 1.89
C SER A 151 -9.89 4.51 0.86
N GLN A 152 -9.67 4.91 -0.39
CA GLN A 152 -9.16 4.00 -1.42
C GLN A 152 -7.77 3.47 -1.07
N THR A 153 -6.89 4.34 -0.57
CA THR A 153 -5.54 3.94 -0.13
C THR A 153 -5.60 2.94 1.02
N GLN A 154 -6.47 3.16 2.01
CA GLN A 154 -6.70 2.23 3.11
C GLN A 154 -7.11 0.84 2.59
N SER A 155 -8.06 0.77 1.64
CA SER A 155 -8.47 -0.50 1.02
C SER A 155 -7.33 -1.23 0.31
N LYS A 156 -6.39 -0.49 -0.31
CA LYS A 156 -5.18 -1.10 -0.91
C LYS A 156 -4.26 -1.70 0.15
N PHE A 157 -4.09 -1.02 1.27
CA PHE A 157 -3.30 -1.54 2.39
C PHE A 157 -3.96 -2.75 3.06
N ASP A 158 -5.29 -2.82 3.12
CA ASP A 158 -6.01 -4.03 3.58
C ASP A 158 -5.73 -5.22 2.64
N GLY A 159 -5.74 -4.98 1.32
CA GLY A 159 -5.36 -6.00 0.34
C GLY A 159 -3.91 -6.48 0.48
N ILE A 160 -2.98 -5.56 0.76
CA ILE A 160 -1.58 -5.90 1.06
C ILE A 160 -1.49 -6.74 2.34
N ALA A 161 -2.28 -6.43 3.37
CA ALA A 161 -2.32 -7.20 4.60
C ALA A 161 -2.72 -8.67 4.34
N GLY A 162 -3.76 -8.89 3.53
CA GLY A 162 -4.18 -10.23 3.14
C GLY A 162 -3.09 -10.99 2.38
N ALA A 163 -2.47 -10.35 1.38
CA ALA A 163 -1.41 -10.97 0.61
C ALA A 163 -0.17 -11.34 1.44
N ILE A 164 0.15 -10.56 2.48
CA ILE A 164 1.24 -10.89 3.42
C ILE A 164 0.89 -12.13 4.24
N GLU A 165 -0.37 -12.27 4.67
CA GLU A 165 -0.82 -13.43 5.42
C GLU A 165 -0.75 -14.71 4.57
N ASP A 166 -1.18 -14.64 3.31
CA ASP A 166 -1.04 -15.73 2.34
C ASP A 166 0.43 -16.14 2.17
N VAL A 167 1.35 -15.17 2.09
CA VAL A 167 2.80 -15.43 1.99
C VAL A 167 3.32 -16.13 3.25
N LYS A 168 2.85 -15.74 4.44
CA LYS A 168 3.23 -16.43 5.70
C LYS A 168 2.77 -17.89 5.70
N GLU A 169 1.55 -18.17 5.24
CA GLU A 169 1.06 -19.55 5.11
C GLU A 169 1.91 -20.38 4.14
N ILE A 170 2.27 -19.80 2.97
CA ILE A 170 3.13 -20.44 1.99
C ILE A 170 4.52 -20.76 2.59
N ILE A 171 5.09 -19.86 3.37
CA ILE A 171 6.38 -20.06 4.06
C ILE A 171 6.31 -21.23 5.05
N ILE A 172 5.19 -21.36 5.78
CA ILE A 172 4.98 -22.50 6.70
C ILE A 172 4.92 -23.81 5.92
N SER A 173 4.13 -23.85 4.83
CA SER A 173 4.00 -25.03 3.98
C SER A 173 5.33 -25.44 3.31
N LEU A 174 6.13 -24.47 2.87
CA LEU A 174 7.47 -24.71 2.31
C LEU A 174 8.42 -25.34 3.33
N ASN A 175 8.42 -24.87 4.58
CA ASN A 175 9.24 -25.48 5.64
C ASN A 175 8.85 -26.94 5.87
N GLN A 176 7.56 -27.22 5.99
CA GLN A 176 7.06 -28.59 6.16
C GLN A 176 7.47 -29.49 5.00
N THR A 177 7.36 -29.00 3.76
CA THR A 177 7.75 -29.74 2.56
C THR A 177 9.24 -30.01 2.50
N SER A 178 10.07 -29.03 2.89
CA SER A 178 11.53 -29.19 2.95
C SER A 178 11.97 -30.22 4.00
N ASP A 179 11.30 -30.25 5.16
CA ASP A 179 11.54 -31.27 6.18
C ASP A 179 11.15 -32.68 5.69
N MET A 180 9.99 -32.84 5.05
CA MET A 180 9.60 -34.12 4.43
C MET A 180 10.61 -34.59 3.36
N MET A 181 11.18 -33.66 2.59
CA MET A 181 12.21 -33.97 1.61
C MET A 181 13.50 -34.48 2.26
N LEU A 182 13.89 -33.94 3.42
CA LEU A 182 15.06 -34.43 4.17
C LEU A 182 14.87 -35.87 4.63
N ASP A 183 13.68 -36.20 5.13
CA ASP A 183 13.34 -37.55 5.54
C ASP A 183 13.37 -38.52 4.35
N LYS A 184 12.77 -38.13 3.22
CA LYS A 184 12.78 -38.94 1.99
C LYS A 184 14.18 -39.14 1.43
N LYS A 185 15.02 -38.11 1.48
CA LYS A 185 16.44 -38.22 1.11
C LYS A 185 17.15 -39.24 2.00
N SER A 186 16.90 -39.22 3.32
CA SER A 186 17.50 -40.19 4.25
C SER A 186 17.09 -41.62 3.92
N GLN A 187 15.80 -41.85 3.65
CA GLN A 187 15.28 -43.16 3.24
C GLN A 187 15.92 -43.66 1.93
N ILE A 188 16.13 -42.77 0.96
CA ILE A 188 16.80 -43.13 -0.30
C ILE A 188 18.25 -43.55 -0.06
N ILE A 189 18.98 -42.85 0.83
CA ILE A 189 20.36 -43.22 1.17
C ILE A 189 20.41 -44.63 1.76
N GLU A 190 19.53 -44.94 2.71
CA GLU A 190 19.44 -46.27 3.33
C GLU A 190 19.13 -47.37 2.30
N ILE A 191 18.20 -47.11 1.36
CA ILE A 191 17.89 -48.05 0.27
C ILE A 191 19.10 -48.27 -0.64
N ILE A 192 19.86 -47.21 -0.96
CA ILE A 192 21.06 -47.31 -1.80
C ILE A 192 22.14 -48.14 -1.10
N GLU A 193 22.34 -47.95 0.20
CA GLU A 193 23.28 -48.75 1.01
C GLU A 193 22.88 -50.23 1.03
N HIS A 194 21.59 -50.52 1.22
CA HIS A 194 21.07 -51.89 1.18
C HIS A 194 21.22 -52.53 -0.22
N LEU A 195 20.99 -51.75 -1.28
CA LEU A 195 21.17 -52.22 -2.66
C LEU A 195 22.64 -52.50 -2.98
N ALA A 196 23.57 -51.70 -2.45
CA ALA A 196 25.00 -51.95 -2.57
C ALA A 196 25.41 -53.26 -1.89
N ALA A 197 24.93 -53.51 -0.66
CA ALA A 197 25.16 -54.75 0.06
C ALA A 197 24.63 -56.00 -0.69
N ILE A 198 23.40 -55.93 -1.21
CA ILE A 198 22.84 -57.02 -2.06
C ILE A 198 23.68 -57.22 -3.33
N SER A 199 24.18 -56.15 -3.93
CA SER A 199 25.00 -56.25 -5.15
C SER A 199 26.34 -56.95 -4.87
N GLU A 200 26.96 -56.69 -3.71
CA GLU A 200 28.16 -57.40 -3.25
C GLU A 200 27.88 -58.88 -2.97
N GLU A 201 26.77 -59.20 -2.30
CA GLU A 201 26.35 -60.60 -2.06
C GLU A 201 26.11 -61.36 -3.37
N ASN A 202 25.43 -60.74 -4.33
CA ASN A 202 25.19 -61.32 -5.64
C ASN A 202 26.50 -61.58 -6.41
N ALA A 203 27.48 -60.68 -6.31
CA ALA A 203 28.79 -60.87 -6.93
C ALA A 203 29.51 -62.08 -6.33
N ALA A 204 29.54 -62.18 -4.98
CA ALA A 204 30.14 -63.33 -4.29
C ALA A 204 29.44 -64.65 -4.63
N SER A 205 28.09 -64.67 -4.66
CA SER A 205 27.33 -65.85 -5.06
C SER A 205 27.60 -66.26 -6.51
N THR A 206 27.77 -65.29 -7.42
CA THR A 206 28.13 -65.54 -8.81
C THR A 206 29.52 -66.16 -8.94
N GLU A 207 30.49 -65.73 -8.12
CA GLU A 207 31.82 -66.33 -8.04
C GLU A 207 31.76 -67.78 -7.53
N GLU A 208 30.99 -68.06 -6.48
CA GLU A 208 30.81 -69.41 -5.93
C GLU A 208 30.14 -70.36 -6.92
N VAL A 209 29.12 -69.89 -7.64
CA VAL A 209 28.46 -70.64 -8.71
C VAL A 209 29.46 -70.93 -9.84
N SER A 210 30.27 -69.95 -10.24
CA SER A 210 31.28 -70.14 -11.28
C SER A 210 32.29 -71.22 -10.90
N ALA A 211 32.81 -71.18 -9.66
CA ALA A 211 33.71 -72.21 -9.13
C ALA A 211 33.05 -73.60 -9.09
N SER A 212 31.77 -73.67 -8.69
CA SER A 212 31.00 -74.93 -8.68
C SER A 212 30.83 -75.51 -10.09
N VAL A 213 30.57 -74.65 -11.09
CA VAL A 213 30.49 -75.05 -12.51
C VAL A 213 31.83 -75.59 -13.01
N GLU A 214 32.96 -74.99 -12.63
CA GLU A 214 34.30 -75.50 -12.97
C GLU A 214 34.54 -76.89 -12.37
N GLN A 215 34.21 -77.10 -11.09
CA GLN A 215 34.34 -78.40 -10.42
C GLN A 215 33.42 -79.46 -11.05
N GLN A 216 32.20 -79.08 -11.42
CA GLN A 216 31.26 -79.96 -12.09
C GLN A 216 31.78 -80.36 -13.48
N ASN A 217 32.39 -79.44 -14.22
CA ASN A 217 33.00 -79.71 -15.52
C ASN A 217 34.17 -80.71 -15.38
N ALA A 218 35.06 -80.50 -14.41
CA ALA A 218 36.14 -81.45 -14.10
C ALA A 218 35.61 -82.85 -13.76
N SER A 219 34.54 -82.94 -12.95
CA SER A 219 33.90 -84.21 -12.60
C SER A 219 33.28 -84.90 -13.81
N MET A 220 32.65 -84.14 -14.71
CA MET A 220 32.10 -84.66 -15.97
C MET A 220 33.21 -85.23 -16.87
N ASN A 221 34.38 -84.60 -16.93
CA ASN A 221 35.53 -85.13 -17.65
C ASN A 221 36.03 -86.46 -17.05
N GLN A 222 36.06 -86.58 -15.72
CA GLN A 222 36.39 -87.84 -15.05
C GLN A 222 35.38 -88.94 -15.35
N ILE A 223 34.08 -88.62 -15.31
CA ILE A 223 33.00 -89.56 -15.66
C ILE A 223 33.13 -90.03 -17.12
N ALA A 224 33.43 -89.12 -18.04
CA ALA A 224 33.64 -89.45 -19.45
C ALA A 224 34.82 -90.43 -19.62
N SER A 225 35.96 -90.16 -18.97
CA SER A 225 37.14 -91.03 -19.00
C SER A 225 36.89 -92.40 -18.36
N ALA A 226 36.15 -92.44 -17.24
CA ALA A 226 35.74 -93.68 -16.60
C ALA A 226 34.79 -94.49 -17.48
N SER A 227 33.85 -93.84 -18.16
CA SER A 227 32.92 -94.47 -19.12
C SER A 227 33.65 -95.07 -20.31
N GLU A 228 34.66 -94.37 -20.83
CA GLU A 228 35.54 -94.87 -21.90
C GLU A 228 36.36 -96.10 -21.45
N SER A 229 36.89 -96.05 -20.22
CA SER A 229 37.61 -97.18 -19.61
C SER A 229 36.70 -98.40 -19.40
N LEU A 230 35.46 -98.19 -18.93
CA LEU A 230 34.46 -99.23 -18.78
C LEU A 230 34.05 -99.84 -20.13
N ALA A 231 33.88 -99.02 -21.17
CA ALA A 231 33.59 -99.50 -22.52
C ALA A 231 34.72 -100.39 -23.04
N LYS A 232 35.98 -99.98 -22.84
CA LYS A 232 37.16 -100.78 -23.20
C LYS A 232 37.24 -102.10 -22.44
N LEU A 233 36.96 -102.09 -21.14
CA LEU A 233 36.92 -103.31 -20.33
C LEU A 233 35.80 -104.26 -20.80
N ALA A 234 34.63 -103.73 -21.14
CA ALA A 234 33.52 -104.52 -21.68
C ALA A 234 33.90 -105.17 -23.03
N GLU A 235 34.60 -104.45 -23.92
CA GLU A 235 35.15 -105.02 -25.16
C GLU A 235 36.17 -106.14 -24.89
N ASP A 236 37.09 -105.94 -23.94
CA ASP A 236 38.08 -106.94 -23.57
C ASP A 236 37.42 -108.19 -22.97
N MET A 237 36.40 -108.03 -22.11
CA MET A 237 35.60 -109.14 -21.61
C MET A 237 34.88 -109.89 -22.73
N GLN A 238 34.26 -109.17 -23.68
CA GLN A 238 33.61 -109.76 -24.85
C GLN A 238 34.60 -110.55 -25.70
N ARG A 239 35.81 -110.02 -25.92
CA ARG A 239 36.91 -110.73 -26.61
C ARG A 239 37.33 -111.99 -25.88
N ASN A 240 37.49 -111.94 -24.55
CA ASN A 240 37.85 -113.12 -23.75
C ASN A 240 36.76 -114.20 -23.78
N ILE A 241 35.49 -113.85 -23.64
CA ILE A 241 34.36 -114.80 -23.74
C ILE A 241 34.33 -115.47 -25.13
N ASN A 242 34.55 -114.71 -26.21
CA ASN A 242 34.61 -115.28 -27.56
C ASN A 242 35.75 -116.31 -27.72
N ARG A 243 36.83 -116.17 -26.95
CA ARG A 243 37.97 -117.11 -26.95
C ARG A 243 37.63 -118.46 -26.29
N PHE A 244 36.66 -118.49 -25.37
CA PHE A 244 36.15 -119.68 -24.71
C PHE A 244 34.91 -120.29 -25.38
N LYS A 245 34.38 -119.66 -26.44
CA LYS A 245 33.30 -120.21 -27.30
C LYS A 245 33.85 -121.11 -28.42
N LEU A 246 34.83 -121.96 -28.08
CA LEU A 246 35.36 -123.05 -28.91
C LEU A 246 35.04 -124.39 -28.24
#